data_AF-A0A9E2RLZ8-F1
#
_entry.id   AF-A0A9E2RLZ8-F1
#
_cell.length_a   1.000
_cell.length_b   1.000
_cell.length_c   1.000
_cell.angle_alpha   90.00
_cell.angle_beta   90.00
_cell.angle_gamma   90.00
#
_symmetry.space_group_name_H-M   'P 1'
#
loop_
_entity.id
_entity.type
_entity.pdbx_description
1 polymer ?
#
loop_
_entity_poly.entity_id
_entity_poly.type
_entity_poly.pdbx_seq_one_letter_code
_entity_poly.pdbx_strand_id
1 'polypeptide(L)' 'MHDLTCLIKGCQTKVYAPAGTHSICREHFLNYLTWRRRKGPQMFMKYAGMTMEERDPIVAEWANTIRVEEVPTVSAPKT' A
#
# COMPACT_ATOMS: atom_id res chain seq x y z
N MET A 1 13.45 -6.65 20.06
CA MET A 1 13.25 -6.30 18.64
C MET A 1 11.86 -5.74 18.57
N HIS A 2 11.65 -4.52 18.09
CA HIS A 2 10.29 -3.97 17.97
C HIS A 2 9.50 -4.87 17.00
N ASP A 3 8.34 -5.36 17.42
CA ASP A 3 7.41 -6.11 16.58
C ASP A 3 6.90 -5.21 15.46
N LEU A 4 7.68 -5.14 14.37
CA LEU A 4 7.29 -4.39 13.18
C LEU A 4 6.11 -5.12 12.56
N THR A 5 4.96 -4.44 12.54
CA THR A 5 3.75 -4.88 11.86
C THR A 5 3.63 -4.18 10.52
N CYS A 6 2.85 -4.78 9.61
CA CYS A 6 2.56 -4.17 8.33
C CYS A 6 1.70 -2.91 8.53
N LEU A 7 2.01 -1.85 7.78
CA LEU A 7 1.27 -0.57 7.78
C LEU A 7 -0.22 -0.76 7.49
N ILE A 8 -0.56 -1.75 6.66
CA ILE A 8 -1.94 -2.07 6.31
C ILE A 8 -2.65 -2.71 7.51
N LYS A 9 -3.71 -2.05 7.98
CA LYS A 9 -4.53 -2.51 9.11
C LYS A 9 -5.07 -3.91 8.84
N GLY A 10 -4.98 -4.79 9.84
CA GLY A 10 -5.46 -6.19 9.73
C GLY A 10 -4.48 -7.15 9.07
N CYS A 11 -3.35 -6.67 8.52
CA CYS A 11 -2.31 -7.54 7.97
C CYS A 11 -1.40 -8.07 9.08
N GLN A 12 -1.39 -9.40 9.26
CA GLN A 12 -0.56 -10.10 10.25
C GLN A 12 0.71 -10.71 9.63
N THR A 13 0.92 -10.50 8.33
CA THR A 13 2.04 -11.09 7.59
C THR A 13 3.36 -10.45 7.99
N LYS A 14 4.43 -11.25 7.99
CA LYS A 14 5.78 -10.78 8.33
C LYS A 14 6.18 -9.59 7.45
N VAL A 15 6.67 -8.54 8.12
CA VAL A 15 7.16 -7.32 7.45
C VAL A 15 8.33 -7.65 6.54
N TYR A 16 8.24 -7.12 5.34
CA TYR A 16 9.33 -6.92 4.41
C TYR A 16 9.73 -5.45 4.59
N ALA A 17 11.01 -5.10 4.74
CA ALA A 17 11.40 -3.71 5.02
C ALA A 17 12.03 -3.05 3.78
N PRO A 18 11.29 -2.77 2.70
CA PRO A 18 11.82 -2.05 1.56
C PRO A 18 11.95 -0.56 1.86
N ALA A 19 13.03 0.04 1.38
CA ALA A 19 13.25 1.48 1.49
C ALA A 19 12.13 2.26 0.78
N GLY A 20 11.51 3.20 1.50
CA GLY A 20 10.56 4.16 0.94
C GLY A 20 9.08 3.80 1.06
N THR A 21 8.70 2.71 1.73
CA THR A 21 7.29 2.31 1.88
C THR A 21 6.89 1.93 3.31
N HIS A 22 7.59 2.47 4.32
CA HIS A 22 7.47 2.07 5.72
C HIS A 22 7.59 0.53 5.90
N SER A 23 7.11 0.01 7.03
CA SER A 23 7.05 -1.41 7.34
C SER A 23 5.83 -2.04 6.66
N ILE A 24 6.01 -2.76 5.54
CA ILE A 24 4.91 -3.45 4.84
C ILE A 24 5.27 -4.89 4.50
N CYS A 25 4.33 -5.82 4.43
CA CYS A 25 4.67 -7.18 3.99
C CYS A 25 5.01 -7.21 2.48
N ARG A 26 5.65 -8.30 2.04
CA ARG A 26 6.05 -8.48 0.63
C ARG A 26 4.87 -8.35 -0.34
N GLU A 27 3.72 -8.89 0.02
CA GLU A 27 2.50 -8.84 -0.80
C GLU A 27 2.00 -7.41 -0.99
N HIS A 28 1.90 -6.66 0.11
CA HIS A 28 1.53 -5.27 0.11
C HIS A 28 2.53 -4.40 -0.66
N PHE A 29 3.82 -4.70 -0.61
CA PHE A 29 4.81 -4.02 -1.44
C PHE A 29 4.58 -4.26 -2.94
N LEU A 30 4.27 -5.48 -3.37
CA LEU A 30 3.97 -5.77 -4.78
C LEU A 30 2.66 -5.10 -5.23
N ASN A 31 1.65 -5.04 -4.36
CA ASN A 31 0.42 -4.31 -4.62
C ASN A 31 0.71 -2.81 -4.79
N TYR A 32 1.51 -2.22 -3.90
CA TYR A 32 1.97 -0.84 -4.01
C TYR A 32 2.66 -0.55 -5.34
N LEU A 33 3.60 -1.40 -5.77
CA LEU A 33 4.28 -1.25 -7.06
C LEU A 33 3.30 -1.28 -8.24
N THR A 34 2.31 -2.16 -8.16
CA THR A 34 1.26 -2.30 -9.18
C THR A 34 0.40 -1.05 -9.25
N TRP A 35 -0.08 -0.57 -8.11
CA TRP A 35 -0.87 0.66 -8.00
C TRP A 35 -0.09 1.88 -8.50
N ARG A 36 1.17 2.03 -8.08
CA ARG A 36 2.03 3.15 -8.49
C ARG A 36 2.31 3.12 -9.99
N ARG A 37 2.49 1.94 -10.59
CA ARG A 37 2.67 1.80 -12.05
C ARG A 37 1.44 2.32 -12.81
N ARG A 38 0.23 2.17 -12.27
CA ARG A 38 -1.01 2.70 -12.88
C ARG A 38 -1.11 4.22 -12.88
N LYS A 39 -0.37 4.93 -12.01
CA LYS A 39 -0.26 6.40 -12.05
C LYS A 39 0.53 6.94 -13.25
N GLY A 40 1.15 6.05 -14.04
CA GLY A 40 1.80 6.39 -15.30
C GLY A 40 3.33 6.43 -15.25
N PRO A 41 3.99 6.42 -16.41
CA PRO A 41 5.45 6.27 -16.54
C PRO A 41 6.24 7.40 -15.90
N GLN A 42 5.68 8.61 -15.82
CA GLN A 42 6.31 9.76 -15.15
C GLN A 42 6.56 9.50 -13.65
N MET A 43 5.70 8.71 -12.99
CA MET A 43 5.89 8.32 -11.58
C MET A 43 7.00 7.29 -11.37
N PHE A 44 7.48 6.63 -12.42
CA PHE A 44 8.62 5.72 -12.30
C PHE A 44 9.92 6.50 -12.04
N MET A 45 10.24 7.45 -12.93
CA MET A 45 11.43 8.27 -12.82
C MET A 45 11.38 9.24 -11.63
N LYS A 46 10.25 9.95 -11.44
CA LYS A 46 10.13 10.97 -10.40
C LYS A 46 10.34 10.41 -8.99
N TYR A 47 9.75 9.25 -8.72
CA TYR A 47 9.80 8.64 -7.40
C TYR A 47 11.17 8.07 -7.02
N ALA A 48 11.99 7.64 -8.00
CA ALA A 48 13.35 7.20 -7.71
C ALA A 48 14.21 8.34 -7.13
N GLY A 49 13.95 9.58 -7.56
CA GLY A 49 14.59 10.79 -7.05
C GLY A 49 13.92 11.43 -5.83
N MET A 50 12.76 10.93 -5.38
CA MET A 50 12.07 11.44 -4.19
C MET A 50 12.76 10.98 -2.91
N THR A 51 12.84 11.88 -1.94
CA THR A 51 13.19 11.61 -0.54
C THR A 51 12.16 10.68 0.12
N MET A 52 12.49 10.14 1.29
CA MET A 52 11.55 9.31 2.06
C MET A 52 10.27 10.10 2.41
N GLU A 53 10.42 11.35 2.86
CA GLU A 53 9.30 12.23 3.23
C GLU A 53 8.37 12.54 2.06
N GLU A 54 8.90 12.66 0.84
CA GLU A 54 8.10 12.85 -0.37
C GLU A 54 7.34 11.57 -0.78
N ARG A 55 7.80 10.40 -0.36
CA ARG A 55 7.15 9.11 -0.65
C ARG A 55 6.02 8.81 0.33
N ASP A 56 6.14 9.23 1.58
CA ASP A 56 5.15 9.03 2.64
C ASP A 56 3.70 9.38 2.22
N PRO A 57 3.40 10.56 1.62
CA PRO A 57 2.03 10.87 1.20
C PRO A 57 1.53 9.94 0.09
N ILE A 58 2.42 9.45 -0.79
CA ILE A 58 2.06 8.52 -1.87
C ILE A 58 1.72 7.15 -1.29
N VAL A 59 2.47 6.70 -0.28
CA VAL A 59 2.22 5.44 0.42
C VAL A 59 0.93 5.55 1.24
N ALA A 60 0.69 6.67 1.92
CA ALA A 60 -0.55 6.93 2.64
C ALA A 60 -1.77 6.96 1.70
N GLU A 61 -1.67 7.61 0.53
CA GLU A 61 -2.73 7.59 -0.48
C GLU A 61 -3.05 6.17 -0.93
N TRP A 62 -2.03 5.37 -1.25
CA TRP A 62 -2.22 3.97 -1.61
C TRP A 62 -2.84 3.15 -0.48
N ALA A 63 -2.36 3.31 0.76
CA ALA A 63 -2.89 2.56 1.91
C ALA A 63 -4.39 2.82 2.12
N ASN A 64 -4.87 4.03 1.82
CA ASN A 64 -6.31 4.36 1.84
C ASN A 64 -7.10 3.62 0.75
N THR A 65 -6.48 3.18 -0.35
CA THR A 65 -7.15 2.39 -1.40
C THR A 65 -7.33 0.93 -1.03
N ILE A 66 -6.50 0.39 -0.14
CA ILE A 66 -6.64 -0.98 0.39
C ILE A 66 -7.57 -0.99 1.60
N ARG A 67 -8.67 -0.23 1.57
CA ARG A 67 -9.71 -0.38 2.59
C ARG A 67 -10.02 -1.87 2.71
N VAL A 68 -9.70 -2.44 3.88
CA VAL A 68 -10.20 -3.74 4.31
C VAL A 68 -11.70 -3.65 4.07
N GLU A 69 -12.22 -4.47 3.17
CA GLU A 69 -13.66 -4.68 3.07
C GLU A 69 -14.16 -4.98 4.49
N GLU A 70 -14.75 -3.99 5.14
CA GLU A 70 -15.97 -4.26 5.88
C GLU A 70 -16.90 -4.81 4.81
N VAL A 71 -17.01 -6.14 4.78
CA VAL A 71 -17.79 -6.96 3.85
C VAL A 71 -18.87 -6.12 3.17
N PRO A 72 -18.83 -5.89 1.84
CA PRO A 72 -19.93 -5.20 1.18
C PRO A 72 -21.19 -6.00 1.47
N THR A 73 -22.07 -5.40 2.27
CA THR A 73 -23.41 -5.87 2.55
C THR A 73 -24.02 -6.35 1.24
N VAL A 74 -24.38 -7.64 1.24
CA VAL A 74 -25.16 -8.37 0.24
C VAL A 74 -25.88 -7.42 -0.71
N SER A 75 -25.47 -7.42 -1.97
CA SER A 75 -26.32 -6.88 -3.04
C SER A 75 -27.62 -7.67 -3.03
N ALA A 76 -28.67 -7.08 -2.45
CA ALA A 76 -29.99 -7.66 -2.34
C ALA A 76 -30.53 -8.00 -3.75
N PRO A 77 -31.26 -9.13 -3.90
CA PRO A 77 -31.73 -9.59 -5.20
C PRO A 77 -32.79 -8.63 -5.74
N LYS A 78 -32.66 -8.24 -7.00
CA LYS A 78 -33.76 -7.61 -7.73
C LYS A 78 -34.76 -8.70 -8.14
N THR A 79 -35.94 -8.68 -7.51
CA THR A 79 -37.17 -9.29 -8.00
C THR A 79 -37.66 -8.59 -9.25
#